data_AF-A0A8A7KFC8-F1
#
_entry.id   AF-A0A8A7KFC8-F1
#
_cell.length_a   1.000
_cell.length_b   1.000
_cell.length_c   1.000
_cell.angle_alpha   90.00
_cell.angle_beta   90.00
_cell.angle_gamma   90.00
#
_symmetry.space_group_name_H-M   'P 1'
#
loop_
_entity.id
_entity.type
_entity.pdbx_description
1 polymer ?
#
loop_
_entity_poly.entity_id
_entity_poly.type
_entity_poly.pdbx_seq_one_letter_code
_entity_poly.pdbx_strand_id
1 'polypeptide(L)' 'MALALETDNNITILDDLKARKLAKKLNIEMTGTLGVIINAKRKNIITSIKEVLERLKDTNFRISKELENDILKYDM' A
#
# COMPACT_ATOMS: atom_id res chain seq x y z
N MET A 1 1.82 -7.90 -13.46
CA MET A 1 1.05 -7.08 -14.43
C MET A 1 0.32 -7.93 -15.44
N ALA A 2 0.97 -8.88 -16.15
CA ALA A 2 0.27 -9.81 -17.07
C ALA A 2 -0.93 -10.51 -16.39
N LEU A 3 -0.70 -11.18 -15.25
CA LEU A 3 -1.76 -11.86 -14.50
C LEU A 3 -2.92 -10.94 -14.07
N ALA A 4 -2.61 -9.69 -13.69
CA ALA A 4 -3.60 -8.72 -13.26
C ALA A 4 -4.49 -8.20 -14.40
N LEU A 5 -4.03 -8.31 -15.65
CA LEU A 5 -4.82 -7.99 -16.84
C LEU A 5 -5.70 -9.17 -17.26
N GLU A 6 -5.33 -10.39 -16.88
CA GLU A 6 -6.02 -11.62 -17.26
C GLU A 6 -7.06 -12.09 -16.22
N THR A 7 -7.19 -11.38 -15.09
CA THR A 7 -8.14 -11.71 -14.02
C THR A 7 -9.00 -10.52 -13.64
N ASP A 8 -10.31 -10.73 -13.50
CA ASP A 8 -11.24 -9.74 -12.96
C ASP A 8 -11.16 -9.64 -11.43
N ASN A 9 -11.55 -8.49 -10.87
CA ASN A 9 -11.62 -8.22 -9.42
C ASN A 9 -10.30 -8.49 -8.66
N ASN A 10 -9.18 -8.02 -9.19
CA ASN A 10 -7.89 -8.07 -8.48
C ASN A 10 -7.42 -6.67 -8.05
N ILE A 11 -6.73 -6.61 -6.92
CA ILE A 11 -5.99 -5.41 -6.48
C ILE A 11 -4.51 -5.75 -6.55
N THR A 12 -3.77 -5.08 -7.44
CA THR A 12 -2.34 -5.34 -7.62
C THR A 12 -1.51 -4.50 -6.64
N ILE A 13 -0.59 -5.13 -5.91
CA ILE A 13 0.38 -4.41 -5.08
C ILE A 13 1.57 -3.97 -5.95
N LEU A 14 1.80 -2.65 -6.03
CA LEU A 14 2.87 -2.05 -6.84
C LEU A 14 3.69 -1.03 -6.04
N ASP A 15 4.96 -1.32 -5.78
CA ASP A 15 5.87 -0.39 -5.07
C ASP A 15 6.63 0.56 -6.02
N ASP A 16 6.84 0.18 -7.28
CA ASP A 16 7.61 0.97 -8.25
C ASP A 16 6.78 2.13 -8.87
N LEU A 17 7.41 3.31 -9.02
CA LEU A 17 6.74 4.49 -9.56
C LEU A 17 6.37 4.36 -11.05
N LYS A 18 7.22 3.71 -11.86
CA LYS A 18 6.91 3.46 -13.28
C LYS A 18 5.78 2.44 -13.38
N ALA A 19 5.79 1.40 -12.55
CA ALA A 19 4.70 0.43 -12.49
C ALA A 19 3.37 1.10 -12.08
N ARG A 20 3.38 1.97 -11.06
CA ARG A 20 2.18 2.73 -10.66
C ARG A 20 1.64 3.64 -11.76
N LYS A 21 2.53 4.34 -12.47
CA LYS A 21 2.14 5.17 -13.63
C LYS A 21 1.52 4.33 -14.75
N LEU A 22 2.06 3.15 -15.02
CA LEU A 22 1.54 2.24 -16.03
C LEU A 22 0.18 1.67 -15.63
N ALA A 23 0.02 1.17 -14.41
CA ALA A 23 -1.24 0.65 -13.90
C ALA A 23 -2.35 1.71 -13.91
N LYS A 24 -2.04 2.96 -13.56
CA LYS A 24 -2.99 4.09 -13.68
C LYS A 24 -3.43 4.34 -15.13
N LYS A 25 -2.52 4.21 -16.11
CA LYS A 25 -2.86 4.32 -17.53
C LYS A 25 -3.73 3.16 -18.02
N LEU A 26 -3.55 1.98 -17.43
CA LEU A 26 -4.27 0.76 -17.78
C LEU A 26 -5.59 0.58 -16.99
N ASN A 27 -5.99 1.56 -16.17
CA ASN A 27 -7.14 1.46 -15.26
C ASN A 27 -7.13 0.21 -14.35
N ILE A 28 -5.94 -0.27 -14.01
CA ILE A 28 -5.77 -1.40 -13.09
C ILE A 28 -5.92 -0.87 -11.66
N GLU A 29 -6.82 -1.47 -10.88
CA GLU A 29 -6.89 -1.21 -9.44
C GLU A 29 -5.58 -1.65 -8.77
N MET A 30 -4.90 -0.69 -8.16
CA MET A 30 -3.60 -0.91 -7.53
C MET A 30 -3.58 -0.36 -6.11
N THR A 31 -2.86 -1.06 -5.25
CA THR A 31 -2.51 -0.61 -3.91
C THR A 31 -1.01 -0.64 -3.73
N GLY A 32 -0.49 0.06 -2.73
CA GLY A 32 0.89 -0.10 -2.27
C GLY A 32 0.91 -0.91 -0.99
N THR A 33 2.11 -1.26 -0.53
CA THR A 33 2.34 -1.86 0.80
C THR A 33 1.58 -1.12 1.91
N LEU A 34 1.54 0.21 1.81
CA LEU A 34 0.87 1.09 2.77
C LEU A 34 -0.66 1.00 2.73
N GLY A 35 -1.25 0.83 1.55
CA GLY A 35 -2.70 0.65 1.42
C GLY A 35 -3.17 -0.69 1.98
N VAL A 36 -2.32 -1.72 1.92
CA VAL A 36 -2.58 -3.01 2.59
C VAL A 36 -2.65 -2.83 4.11
N ILE A 37 -1.72 -2.06 4.68
CA ILE A 37 -1.68 -1.80 6.14
C ILE A 37 -2.94 -1.03 6.58
N ILE A 38 -3.34 0.01 5.85
CA ILE A 38 -4.59 0.75 6.13
C ILE A 38 -5.80 -0.19 6.06
N ASN A 39 -5.87 -1.05 5.04
CA ASN A 39 -6.97 -2.00 4.91
C ASN A 39 -6.99 -3.01 6.07
N ALA A 40 -5.82 -3.48 6.52
CA ALA A 40 -5.71 -4.37 7.68
C ALA A 40 -6.21 -3.69 8.96
N LYS A 41 -5.90 -2.40 9.17
CA LYS A 41 -6.43 -1.61 10.30
C LYS A 41 -7.95 -1.46 10.21
N ARG A 42 -8.50 -1.11 9.05
CA ARG A 42 -9.95 -1.00 8.83
C ARG A 42 -10.69 -2.33 9.07
N LYS A 43 -10.04 -3.45 8.79
CA LYS A 43 -10.56 -4.80 9.04
C LYS A 43 -10.31 -5.28 10.48
N ASN A 44 -9.76 -4.43 11.37
CA ASN A 44 -9.38 -4.78 12.74
C ASN A 44 -8.42 -6.00 12.83
N ILE A 45 -7.61 -6.23 11.79
CA ILE A 45 -6.58 -7.29 11.77
C ILE A 45 -5.33 -6.82 12.52
N ILE A 46 -5.03 -5.52 12.48
CA ILE A 46 -3.91 -4.90 13.20
C ILE A 46 -4.43 -3.83 14.16
N THR A 47 -3.78 -3.73 15.31
CA THR A 47 -4.17 -2.80 16.39
C THR A 47 -3.68 -1.38 16.13
N SER A 48 -2.50 -1.21 15.53
CA SER A 48 -1.97 0.11 15.16
C SER A 48 -1.15 0.04 13.88
N ILE A 49 -1.45 0.96 12.97
CA ILE A 49 -0.66 1.23 11.76
C ILE A 49 0.74 1.71 12.14
N LYS A 50 0.85 2.48 13.24
CA LYS A 50 2.13 3.03 13.71
C LYS A 50 3.12 1.93 14.07
N GLU A 51 2.70 0.93 14.84
CA GLU A 51 3.56 -0.18 15.25
C GLU A 51 4.07 -0.98 14.04
N VAL A 52 3.19 -1.22 13.06
CA VAL A 52 3.57 -1.91 11.81
C VAL A 52 4.54 -1.07 10.99
N LEU A 53 4.32 0.24 10.89
CA LEU A 53 5.24 1.16 10.21
C LEU A 53 6.61 1.23 10.88
N GLU A 54 6.68 1.25 12.21
CA GLU A 54 7.95 1.25 12.95
C GLU A 54 8.73 -0.04 12.67
N ARG A 55 8.06 -1.20 12.64
CA ARG A 55 8.68 -2.47 12.26
C ARG A 55 9.13 -2.50 10.79
N LEU A 56 8.40 -1.88 9.89
CA LEU A 56 8.78 -1.76 8.48
C LEU A 56 10.02 -0.88 8.29
N LYS A 57 10.15 0.20 9.07
CA LYS A 57 11.32 1.09 9.04
C LYS A 57 12.61 0.42 9.52
N ASP A 58 12.50 -0.61 10.35
CA ASP A 58 13.65 -1.44 10.76
C ASP A 58 14.21 -2.27 9.59
N THR A 59 13.46 -2.38 8.49
CA THR A 59 13.88 -3.07 7.26
C THR A 59 14.39 -2.09 6.20
N ASN A 60 14.61 -2.56 4.97
CA ASN A 60 14.99 -1.72 3.82
C ASN A 60 13.82 -0.90 3.23
N PHE A 61 12.68 -0.80 3.92
CA PHE A 61 11.53 -0.06 3.44
C PHE A 61 11.75 1.46 3.54
N ARG A 62 11.65 2.16 2.40
CA ARG A 62 11.81 3.62 2.35
C ARG A 62 10.46 4.30 2.19
N ILE A 63 10.14 5.16 3.14
CA ILE A 63 8.94 5.98 3.14
C ILE A 63 9.30 7.45 3.40
N SER A 64 8.69 8.36 2.63
CA SER A 64 8.81 9.79 2.88
C SER A 64 8.02 10.17 4.13
N LYS A 65 8.54 11.07 4.96
CA LYS A 65 7.86 11.56 6.17
C LYS A 65 6.45 12.11 5.90
N GLU A 66 6.25 12.72 4.73
CA GLU A 66 4.93 13.22 4.30
C GLU A 66 3.91 12.09 4.16
N LEU A 67 4.31 11.00 3.49
CA LEU A 67 3.45 9.85 3.27
C LEU A 67 3.18 9.09 4.57
N GLU A 68 4.18 8.98 5.43
CA GLU A 68 4.03 8.42 6.76
C GLU A 68 3.00 9.18 7.61
N ASN A 69 3.12 10.51 7.68
CA ASN A 69 2.17 11.34 8.41
C ASN A 69 0.76 11.25 7.83
N ASP A 70 0.63 11.14 6.50
CA ASP A 70 -0.68 11.00 5.87
C ASP A 70 -1.36 9.67 6.23
N ILE A 71 -0.58 8.60 6.30
CA ILE A 71 -1.08 7.27 6.64
C ILE A 71 -1.42 7.13 8.12
N LEU A 72 -0.65 7.78 9.00
CA LEU A 72 -0.94 7.80 10.45
C LEU A 72 -2.29 8.46 10.78
N LYS A 73 -2.85 9.30 9.90
CA LYS A 73 -4.22 9.84 10.07
C LYS A 73 -5.29 8.75 10.06
N TYR A 74 -5.03 7.61 9.42
CA TYR A 74 -5.94 6.47 9.36
C TYR A 74 -5.80 5.53 10.57
N ASP A 75 -4.91 5.83 11.52
CA ASP A 75 -4.76 5.05 12.74
C ASP A 75 -5.78 5.43 13.84
N MET A 76 -6.42 6.61 13.68
CA MET A 76 -7.45 7.17 14.58
C MET A 76 -8.79 6.45 14.45
#